data_AF-A0A7S2ITG0-F1
#
_entry.id   AF-A0A7S2ITG0-F1
#
_cell.length_a   1.000
_cell.length_b   1.000
_cell.length_c   1.000
_cell.angle_alpha   90.00
_cell.angle_beta   90.00
_cell.angle_gamma   90.00
#
_symmetry.space_group_name_H-M   'P 1'
#
loop_
_entity.id
_entity.type
_entity.pdbx_description
1 polymer ?
#
loop_
_entity_poly.entity_id
_entity_poly.type
_entity_poly.pdbx_seq_one_letter_code
_entity_poly.pdbx_strand_id
1 'polypeptide(L)'
;RVAEVYAEASQTWPEVRRELIDTLMHLRVLSLDVVETIEQWRVAGGRQGAVWPDPHTGDSYLLKLKDDTRWLAESPLGEILRFSAKSDPFFVVPSTADRPPTPTNQMTPTLQAQRLRRGGDRQAAVLPLQSSLLRRIRASELCIVRESVQARMQHAGSSAGDGAAPGATPSSPSQPSSAALGRPR
;
A
#
# COMPACT_ATOMS: atom_id res chain seq x y z
N ARG A 1 1.00 -15.02 38.96
CA ARG A 1 1.83 -13.78 38.83
C ARG A 1 2.00 -13.33 37.38
N VAL A 2 2.71 -14.01 36.47
CA VAL A 2 2.77 -13.53 35.05
C VAL A 2 1.38 -13.56 34.38
N ALA A 3 0.57 -14.59 34.62
CA ALA A 3 -0.81 -14.67 34.12
C ALA A 3 -1.78 -13.65 34.75
N GLU A 4 -1.47 -13.11 35.93
CA GLU A 4 -2.28 -12.06 36.58
C GLU A 4 -1.96 -10.67 35.99
N VAL A 5 -0.70 -10.43 35.61
CA VAL A 5 -0.28 -9.19 34.93
C VAL A 5 -0.93 -9.06 33.54
N TYR A 6 -1.19 -10.18 32.84
CA TYR A 6 -1.93 -10.15 31.57
C TYR A 6 -3.44 -9.93 31.75
N ALA A 7 -3.99 -10.20 32.94
CA ALA A 7 -5.42 -10.03 33.21
C ALA A 7 -5.79 -8.58 33.57
N GLU A 8 -4.84 -7.79 34.08
CA GLU A 8 -5.07 -6.40 34.50
C GLU A 8 -4.93 -5.37 33.35
N ALA A 9 -4.43 -5.78 32.18
CA ALA A 9 -4.19 -4.90 31.03
C ALA A 9 -5.03 -5.27 29.79
N SER A 10 -6.20 -5.87 29.98
CA SER A 10 -7.12 -6.10 28.85
C SER A 10 -7.73 -4.77 28.42
N GLN A 11 -7.05 -4.09 27.49
CA GLN A 11 -7.54 -2.89 26.84
C GLN A 11 -8.90 -3.17 26.21
N THR A 12 -9.85 -2.28 26.43
CA THR A 12 -11.21 -2.50 25.91
C THR A 12 -11.19 -2.34 24.39
N TRP A 13 -12.01 -3.12 23.68
CA TRP A 13 -12.15 -3.00 22.21
C TRP A 13 -12.37 -1.55 21.70
N PRO A 14 -13.16 -0.70 22.38
CA PRO A 14 -13.29 0.71 22.01
C PRO A 14 -11.99 1.52 22.10
N GLU A 15 -11.14 1.25 23.10
CA GLU A 15 -9.85 1.93 23.27
C GLU A 15 -8.86 1.52 22.18
N VAL A 16 -8.75 0.22 21.91
CA VAL A 16 -7.92 -0.31 20.80
C VAL A 16 -8.35 0.31 19.47
N ARG A 17 -9.67 0.39 19.24
CA ARG A 17 -10.23 1.03 18.05
C ARG A 17 -9.84 2.50 17.95
N ARG A 18 -9.96 3.27 19.05
CA ARG A 18 -9.59 4.69 19.08
C ARG A 18 -8.11 4.88 18.76
N GLU A 19 -7.23 4.12 19.40
CA GLU A 19 -5.78 4.21 19.18
C GLU A 19 -5.38 3.81 17.76
N LEU A 20 -6.03 2.80 17.19
CA LEU A 20 -5.83 2.42 15.79
C LEU A 20 -6.24 3.56 14.84
N ILE A 21 -7.39 4.20 15.09
CA ILE A 21 -7.85 5.36 14.31
C ILE A 21 -6.83 6.49 14.38
N ASP A 22 -6.36 6.84 15.58
CA ASP A 22 -5.38 7.92 15.79
C ASP A 22 -4.05 7.61 15.08
N THR A 23 -3.59 6.36 15.17
CA THR A 23 -2.37 5.90 14.50
C THR A 23 -2.49 5.97 12.97
N LEU A 24 -3.61 5.53 12.41
CA LEU A 24 -3.85 5.60 10.96
C LEU A 24 -4.00 7.05 10.47
N MET A 25 -4.60 7.92 11.28
CA MET A 25 -4.66 9.35 10.99
C MET A 25 -3.26 9.98 10.96
N HIS A 26 -2.40 9.62 11.91
CA HIS A 26 -1.01 10.10 11.92
C HIS A 26 -0.22 9.58 10.71
N LEU A 27 -0.32 8.27 10.43
CA LEU A 27 0.34 7.66 9.28
C LEU A 27 -0.12 8.26 7.95
N ARG A 28 -1.41 8.60 7.83
CA ARG A 28 -1.96 9.32 6.67
C ARG A 28 -1.27 10.66 6.47
N VAL A 29 -1.12 11.46 7.53
CA VAL A 29 -0.47 12.78 7.44
C VAL A 29 1.00 12.64 7.05
N LEU A 30 1.73 11.72 7.70
CA LEU A 30 3.13 11.47 7.37
C LEU A 30 3.31 11.01 5.91
N SER A 31 2.42 10.13 5.44
CA SER A 31 2.45 9.65 4.05
C SER A 31 2.22 10.78 3.05
N LEU A 32 1.33 11.74 3.36
CA LEU A 32 1.14 12.94 2.54
C LEU A 32 2.39 13.82 2.54
N ASP A 33 2.97 14.07 3.72
CA ASP A 33 4.15 14.92 3.86
C ASP A 33 5.34 14.35 3.09
N VAL A 34 5.52 13.02 3.08
CA VAL A 34 6.56 12.35 2.28
C VAL A 34 6.35 12.57 0.78
N VAL A 35 5.13 12.37 0.28
CA VAL A 35 4.83 12.56 -1.15
C VAL A 35 5.04 14.03 -1.56
N GLU A 36 4.57 14.97 -0.73
CA GLU A 36 4.75 16.40 -0.96
C GLU A 36 6.22 16.81 -0.92
N THR A 37 7.01 16.25 -0.01
CA THR A 37 8.46 16.50 0.08
C THR A 37 9.19 16.00 -1.17
N ILE A 38 8.86 14.79 -1.65
CA ILE A 38 9.42 14.24 -2.88
C ILE A 38 9.08 15.14 -4.07
N GLU A 39 7.84 15.60 -4.18
CA GLU A 39 7.42 16.47 -5.27
C GLU A 39 8.09 17.85 -5.20
N GLN A 40 8.20 18.44 -4.00
CA GLN A 40 8.94 19.70 -3.80
C GLN A 40 10.41 19.57 -4.20
N TRP A 41 11.08 18.47 -3.85
CA TRP A 41 12.45 18.21 -4.27
C TRP A 41 12.58 18.11 -5.80
N ARG A 42 11.63 17.48 -6.48
CA ARG A 42 11.62 17.42 -7.96
C ARG A 42 11.52 18.80 -8.57
N VAL A 43 10.62 19.63 -8.05
CA VAL A 43 10.41 21.00 -8.52
C VAL A 43 11.66 21.85 -8.27
N ALA A 44 12.21 21.83 -7.06
CA ALA A 44 13.38 22.61 -6.69
C ALA A 44 14.64 22.21 -7.47
N GLY A 45 14.78 20.92 -7.79
CA GLY A 45 15.92 20.40 -8.55
C GLY A 45 15.77 20.46 -10.07
N GLY A 46 14.63 20.89 -10.61
CA GLY A 46 14.33 20.75 -12.05
C GLY A 46 14.28 19.28 -12.52
N ARG A 47 14.06 18.34 -11.60
CA ARG A 47 14.13 16.89 -11.82
C ARG A 47 12.74 16.31 -12.06
N GLN A 48 12.01 16.88 -13.02
CA GLN A 48 10.69 16.36 -13.36
C GLN A 48 10.79 14.88 -13.78
N GLY A 49 9.98 14.03 -13.13
CA GLY A 49 9.99 12.59 -13.38
C GLY A 49 11.19 11.83 -12.78
N ALA A 50 12.03 12.47 -11.97
CA ALA A 50 13.07 11.72 -11.25
C ALA A 50 12.47 10.84 -10.17
N VAL A 51 12.92 9.58 -10.14
CA VAL A 51 12.56 8.61 -9.12
C VAL A 51 13.28 8.96 -7.82
N TRP A 52 12.56 8.94 -6.71
CA TRP A 52 13.17 8.98 -5.39
C TRP A 52 13.45 7.53 -4.96
N PRO A 53 14.72 7.08 -4.91
CA PRO A 53 15.02 5.69 -4.60
C PRO A 53 14.82 5.42 -3.11
N ASP A 54 14.22 4.27 -2.79
CA ASP A 54 14.24 3.71 -1.45
C ASP A 54 15.66 3.25 -1.12
N PRO A 55 16.23 3.64 0.04
CA PRO A 55 17.64 3.40 0.35
C PRO A 55 17.98 1.91 0.54
N HIS A 56 16.99 1.06 0.77
CA HIS A 56 17.20 -0.37 1.01
C HIS A 56 17.05 -1.22 -0.25
N THR A 57 16.09 -0.88 -1.10
CA THR A 57 15.75 -1.65 -2.31
C THR A 57 16.27 -1.02 -3.59
N GLY A 58 16.47 0.30 -3.60
CA GLY A 58 16.77 1.08 -4.81
C GLY A 58 15.53 1.38 -5.67
N ASP A 59 14.37 0.81 -5.34
CA ASP A 59 13.12 1.00 -6.07
C ASP A 59 12.49 2.37 -5.81
N SER A 60 11.47 2.74 -6.60
CA SER A 60 10.72 3.97 -6.35
C SER A 60 10.00 3.93 -5.01
N TYR A 61 10.36 4.85 -4.10
CA TYR A 61 9.75 4.94 -2.78
C TYR A 61 8.23 5.17 -2.84
N LEU A 62 7.74 5.93 -3.83
CA LEU A 62 6.30 6.16 -4.01
C LEU A 62 5.53 4.90 -4.40
N LEU A 63 6.15 4.00 -5.15
CA LEU A 63 5.56 2.72 -5.50
C LEU A 63 5.56 1.76 -4.32
N LYS A 64 6.64 1.77 -3.53
CA LYS A 64 6.71 1.03 -2.27
C LYS A 64 5.63 1.48 -1.29
N LEU A 65 5.50 2.80 -1.05
CA LEU A 65 4.46 3.38 -0.19
C LEU A 65 3.05 2.92 -0.59
N LYS A 66 2.78 2.85 -1.89
CA LYS A 66 1.49 2.36 -2.41
C LYS A 66 1.24 0.91 -2.00
N ASP A 67 2.22 0.03 -2.13
CA ASP A 67 2.04 -1.40 -1.90
C ASP A 67 2.18 -1.80 -0.41
N ASP A 68 2.86 -1.00 0.41
CA ASP A 68 3.12 -1.23 1.83
C ASP A 68 1.84 -1.35 2.68
N THR A 69 0.70 -0.83 2.21
CA THR A 69 -0.58 -0.90 2.93
C THR A 69 -1.47 -2.07 2.53
N ARG A 70 -1.09 -2.83 1.48
CA ARG A 70 -1.95 -3.87 0.91
C ARG A 70 -2.25 -4.99 1.90
N TRP A 71 -1.27 -5.38 2.72
CA TRP A 71 -1.40 -6.47 3.70
C TRP A 71 -2.42 -6.17 4.81
N LEU A 72 -2.76 -4.90 5.05
CA LEU A 72 -3.68 -4.53 6.13
C LEU A 72 -5.08 -5.10 5.93
N ALA A 73 -5.53 -5.25 4.68
CA ALA A 73 -6.82 -5.84 4.36
C ALA A 73 -6.92 -7.33 4.74
N GLU A 74 -5.79 -8.02 4.79
CA GLU A 74 -5.68 -9.44 5.14
C GLU A 74 -5.29 -9.65 6.61
N SER A 75 -4.95 -8.55 7.31
CA SER A 75 -4.54 -8.59 8.70
C SER A 75 -5.75 -8.70 9.65
N PRO A 76 -5.56 -9.17 10.89
CA PRO A 76 -6.59 -9.13 11.93
C PRO A 76 -7.15 -7.71 12.21
N LEU A 77 -6.42 -6.66 11.84
CA LEU A 77 -6.92 -5.28 11.95
C LEU A 77 -8.14 -5.03 11.05
N GLY A 78 -8.30 -5.82 9.98
CA GLY A 78 -9.47 -5.81 9.09
C GLY A 78 -10.80 -6.09 9.81
N GLU A 79 -10.76 -6.79 10.95
CA GLU A 79 -11.93 -7.03 11.80
C GLU A 79 -12.34 -5.78 12.59
N ILE A 80 -11.41 -4.85 12.81
CA ILE A 80 -11.62 -3.61 13.55
C ILE A 80 -12.03 -2.48 12.61
N LEU A 81 -11.31 -2.36 11.48
CA LEU A 81 -11.51 -1.34 10.45
C LEU A 81 -11.54 -1.96 9.06
N ARG A 82 -12.44 -1.46 8.21
CA ARG A 82 -12.57 -1.96 6.84
C ARG A 82 -11.53 -1.31 5.93
N PHE A 83 -10.38 -1.95 5.78
CA PHE A 83 -9.36 -1.52 4.83
C PHE A 83 -9.77 -1.80 3.38
N SER A 84 -9.14 -1.05 2.46
CA SER A 84 -9.27 -1.28 1.03
C SER A 84 -8.61 -2.59 0.62
N ALA A 85 -9.28 -3.41 -0.19
CA ALA A 85 -8.64 -4.57 -0.83
C ALA A 85 -7.61 -4.16 -1.90
N LYS A 86 -7.59 -2.89 -2.29
CA LYS A 86 -6.56 -2.28 -3.14
C LYS A 86 -5.58 -1.51 -2.26
N SER A 87 -4.35 -1.29 -2.74
CA SER A 87 -3.40 -0.33 -2.17
C SER A 87 -4.08 1.00 -1.85
N ASP A 88 -4.07 1.42 -0.57
CA ASP A 88 -4.67 2.66 -0.09
C ASP A 88 -3.72 3.32 0.93
N PRO A 89 -2.64 3.98 0.46
CA PRO A 89 -1.62 4.58 1.33
C PRO A 89 -2.16 5.71 2.21
N PHE A 90 -3.35 6.22 1.93
CA PHE A 90 -3.97 7.32 2.67
C PHE A 90 -5.20 6.90 3.48
N PHE A 91 -5.53 5.61 3.52
CA PHE A 91 -6.66 5.05 4.28
C PHE A 91 -8.00 5.78 4.00
N VAL A 92 -8.33 6.03 2.73
CA VAL A 92 -9.57 6.70 2.33
C VAL A 92 -10.79 5.78 2.44
N VAL A 93 -10.62 4.47 2.19
CA VAL A 93 -11.75 3.52 2.18
C VAL A 93 -12.45 3.39 3.54
N PRO A 94 -11.74 3.31 4.69
CA PRO A 94 -12.41 3.36 5.99
C PRO A 94 -13.17 4.68 6.22
N SER A 95 -12.84 5.77 5.51
CA SER A 95 -13.56 7.06 5.59
C SER A 95 -14.81 7.16 4.71
N THR A 96 -14.99 6.25 3.74
CA THR A 96 -16.02 6.37 2.68
C THR A 96 -17.04 5.24 2.68
N ALA A 97 -16.86 4.22 3.51
CA ALA A 97 -17.71 3.04 3.58
C ALA A 97 -19.13 3.29 4.13
N ASP A 98 -19.42 4.51 4.59
CA ASP A 98 -20.66 4.85 5.31
C ASP A 98 -21.83 5.23 4.40
N ARG A 99 -21.89 4.67 3.18
CA ARG A 99 -23.11 4.72 2.40
C ARG A 99 -23.89 3.42 2.65
N PRO A 100 -24.95 3.43 3.47
CA PRO A 100 -25.87 2.30 3.49
C PRO A 100 -26.30 2.04 2.04
N PRO A 101 -26.39 0.76 1.62
CA PRO A 101 -26.89 0.43 0.29
C PRO A 101 -28.23 1.14 0.16
N THR A 102 -28.32 2.05 -0.79
CA THR A 102 -29.57 2.79 -1.04
C THR A 102 -30.62 1.72 -1.27
N PRO A 103 -31.66 1.62 -0.43
CA PRO A 103 -32.64 0.56 -0.59
C PRO A 103 -33.25 0.75 -1.96
N THR A 104 -32.92 -0.17 -2.87
CA THR A 104 -33.55 -0.22 -4.18
C THR A 104 -35.01 -0.55 -3.91
N ASN A 105 -35.85 0.47 -3.99
CA ASN A 105 -37.29 0.37 -3.83
C ASN A 105 -37.83 -0.66 -4.83
N GLN A 106 -38.04 -1.89 -4.35
CA GLN A 106 -38.99 -2.89 -4.85
C GLN A 106 -38.79 -4.20 -4.09
N MET A 107 -39.28 -4.31 -2.85
CA MET A 107 -39.83 -5.57 -2.30
C MET A 107 -40.46 -5.40 -0.91
N THR A 108 -41.73 -5.79 -0.85
CA THR A 108 -42.56 -6.36 0.23
C THR A 108 -42.20 -6.07 1.72
N PRO A 109 -43.11 -5.43 2.51
CA PRO A 109 -42.82 -4.94 3.86
C PRO A 109 -42.63 -5.98 4.99
N THR A 110 -42.79 -7.28 4.75
CA THR A 110 -42.91 -8.28 5.84
C THR A 110 -41.61 -9.00 6.24
N LEU A 111 -40.52 -8.90 5.47
CA LEU A 111 -39.24 -9.59 5.78
C LEU A 111 -38.11 -8.68 6.32
N GLN A 112 -38.28 -7.36 6.28
CA GLN A 112 -37.23 -6.44 6.76
C GLN A 112 -37.13 -6.38 8.30
N ALA A 113 -38.23 -6.63 9.02
CA ALA A 113 -38.25 -6.58 10.49
C ALA A 113 -37.40 -7.67 11.17
N GLN A 114 -37.13 -8.80 10.50
CA GLN A 114 -36.32 -9.88 11.06
C GLN A 114 -34.80 -9.69 10.90
N ARG A 115 -34.34 -8.90 9.91
CA ARG A 115 -32.89 -8.64 9.72
C ARG A 115 -32.32 -7.60 10.68
N LEU A 116 -33.15 -6.68 11.17
CA LEU A 116 -32.76 -5.63 12.13
C LEU A 116 -32.42 -6.15 13.54
N ARG A 117 -32.75 -7.40 13.89
CA ARG A 117 -32.54 -7.94 15.25
C ARG A 117 -31.33 -8.85 15.43
N ARG A 118 -30.58 -9.18 14.36
CA ARG A 118 -29.54 -10.24 14.42
C ARG A 118 -28.09 -9.78 14.18
N GLY A 119 -27.85 -8.50 13.92
CA GLY A 119 -26.50 -7.96 13.82
C GLY A 119 -26.39 -6.75 14.72
N GLY A 120 -25.85 -6.91 15.93
CA GLY A 120 -25.44 -5.77 16.73
C GLY A 120 -24.53 -4.90 15.89
N ASP A 121 -24.92 -3.65 15.72
CA ASP A 121 -24.25 -2.61 14.95
C ASP A 121 -22.78 -2.45 15.37
N ARG A 122 -21.90 -3.31 14.85
CA ARG A 122 -20.49 -2.98 14.71
C ARG A 122 -20.39 -2.02 13.54
N GLN A 123 -20.90 -0.79 13.72
CA GLN A 123 -20.58 0.30 12.79
C GLN A 123 -19.06 0.33 12.68
N ALA A 124 -18.58 0.13 11.45
CA ALA A 124 -17.18 0.24 11.12
C ALA A 124 -16.77 1.65 11.48
N ALA A 125 -15.69 1.80 12.26
CA ALA A 125 -15.26 3.13 12.64
C ALA A 125 -14.84 3.91 11.37
N VAL A 126 -15.35 5.13 11.24
CA VAL A 126 -15.05 6.00 10.11
C VAL A 126 -13.90 6.92 10.49
N LEU A 127 -12.84 6.92 9.68
CA LEU A 127 -11.73 7.86 9.85
C LEU A 127 -12.20 9.26 9.43
N PRO A 128 -12.08 10.30 10.28
CA PRO A 128 -12.45 11.66 9.91
C PRO A 128 -11.69 12.13 8.67
N LEU A 129 -12.37 12.77 7.72
CA LEU A 129 -11.76 13.23 6.48
C LEU A 129 -12.18 14.67 6.17
N GLN A 130 -11.27 15.60 6.44
CA GLN A 130 -11.48 17.03 6.17
C GLN A 130 -11.34 17.33 4.67
N SER A 131 -12.06 18.34 4.17
CA SER A 131 -12.03 18.74 2.75
C SER A 131 -10.65 19.22 2.29
N SER A 132 -9.89 19.89 3.16
CA SER A 132 -8.49 20.27 2.93
C SER A 132 -7.61 19.04 2.72
N LEU A 133 -7.77 18.02 3.58
CA LEU A 133 -7.04 16.77 3.51
C LEU A 133 -7.36 15.99 2.23
N LEU A 134 -8.63 15.96 1.82
CA LEU A 134 -9.04 15.30 0.59
C LEU A 134 -8.36 15.89 -0.65
N ARG A 135 -8.16 17.21 -0.70
CA ARG A 135 -7.42 17.86 -1.80
C ARG A 135 -5.96 17.42 -1.84
N ARG A 136 -5.30 17.35 -0.67
CA ARG A 136 -3.92 16.85 -0.56
C ARG A 136 -3.82 15.40 -1.02
N ILE A 137 -4.72 14.54 -0.52
CA ILE A 137 -4.80 13.12 -0.92
C ILE A 137 -4.90 12.97 -2.43
N ARG A 138 -5.82 13.68 -3.08
CA ARG A 138 -5.97 13.60 -4.55
C ARG A 138 -4.70 14.02 -5.30
N ALA A 139 -4.02 15.07 -4.82
CA ALA A 139 -2.76 15.52 -5.43
C ALA A 139 -1.66 14.46 -5.28
N SER A 140 -1.52 13.87 -4.09
CA SER A 140 -0.55 12.82 -3.79
C SER A 140 -0.85 11.53 -4.56
N GLU A 141 -2.12 11.14 -4.69
CA GLU A 141 -2.56 10.00 -5.53
C GLU A 141 -2.15 10.19 -6.99
N LEU A 142 -2.33 11.39 -7.55
CA LEU A 142 -1.90 11.69 -8.91
C LEU A 142 -0.38 11.54 -9.08
N CYS A 143 0.42 11.92 -8.08
CA CYS A 143 1.87 11.73 -8.11
C CYS A 143 2.24 10.24 -8.16
N ILE A 144 1.63 9.43 -7.29
CA ILE A 144 1.85 7.97 -7.25
C ILE A 144 1.39 7.29 -8.55
N VAL A 145 0.28 7.73 -9.13
CA VAL A 145 -0.24 7.20 -10.40
C VAL A 145 0.71 7.54 -11.55
N ARG A 146 1.22 8.77 -11.63
CA ARG A 146 2.22 9.16 -12.64
C ARG A 146 3.47 8.29 -12.54
N GLU A 147 3.99 8.10 -11.33
CA GLU A 147 5.13 7.21 -11.06
C GLU A 147 4.85 5.78 -11.54
N SER A 148 3.66 5.26 -11.22
CA SER A 148 3.24 3.91 -11.61
C SER A 148 3.17 3.74 -13.14
N VAL A 149 2.75 4.79 -13.86
CA VAL A 149 2.72 4.80 -15.32
C VAL A 149 4.14 4.81 -15.88
N GLN A 150 5.00 5.69 -15.35
CA GLN A 150 6.39 5.83 -15.78
C GLN A 150 7.18 4.52 -15.60
N ALA A 151 7.05 3.86 -14.45
CA ALA A 151 7.70 2.58 -14.21
C ALA A 151 7.26 1.51 -15.22
N ARG A 152 5.96 1.43 -15.54
CA ARG A 152 5.47 0.49 -16.57
C ARG A 152 6.04 0.77 -17.96
N MET A 153 6.18 2.05 -18.33
CA MET A 153 6.78 2.42 -19.62
C MET A 153 8.26 2.04 -19.69
N GLN A 154 9.01 2.20 -18.60
CA GLN A 154 10.41 1.77 -18.52
C GLN A 154 10.55 0.25 -18.65
N HIS A 155 9.71 -0.53 -17.96
CA HIS A 155 9.73 -1.99 -18.08
C HIS A 155 9.29 -2.50 -19.46
N ALA A 156 8.34 -1.83 -20.11
CA ALA A 156 7.91 -2.19 -21.46
C ALA A 156 9.00 -1.92 -22.52
N GLY A 157 9.83 -0.89 -22.33
CA GLY A 157 10.94 -0.60 -23.24
C GLY A 157 12.08 -1.62 -23.16
N SER A 158 12.35 -2.18 -21.97
CA SER A 158 13.44 -3.15 -21.76
C SER A 158 13.15 -4.55 -22.31
N SER A 159 11.87 -4.95 -22.42
CA SER A 159 11.50 -6.30 -22.87
C SER A 159 11.49 -6.49 -24.39
N ALA A 160 11.55 -5.41 -25.17
CA ALA A 160 11.56 -5.47 -26.64
C ALA A 160 12.98 -5.69 -27.24
N GLY A 161 14.04 -5.70 -26.42
CA GLY A 161 15.44 -5.73 -26.88
C GLY A 161 16.08 -7.12 -27.01
N ASP A 162 15.52 -8.18 -26.40
CA ASP A 162 16.15 -9.51 -26.33
C ASP A 162 15.63 -10.53 -27.37
N GLY A 163 14.90 -10.03 -28.38
CA GLY A 163 14.36 -10.84 -29.48
C GLY A 163 15.31 -11.02 -30.68
N ALA A 164 16.63 -10.95 -30.49
CA ALA A 164 17.61 -11.13 -31.57
C ALA A 164 18.13 -12.58 -31.66
N ALA A 165 17.49 -13.34 -32.55
CA ALA A 165 17.99 -14.50 -33.30
C ALA A 165 18.34 -15.82 -32.56
N PRO A 166 17.52 -16.89 -32.71
CA PRO A 166 17.97 -18.26 -32.51
C PRO A 166 18.66 -18.74 -33.79
N GLY A 167 19.97 -18.59 -33.90
CA GLY A 167 20.65 -19.06 -35.12
C GLY A 167 22.12 -18.72 -35.27
N ALA A 168 22.96 -19.13 -34.33
CA ALA A 168 24.37 -19.40 -34.63
C ALA A 168 24.97 -20.31 -33.55
N THR A 169 25.04 -21.60 -33.84
CA THR A 169 25.96 -22.53 -33.20
C THR A 169 27.37 -22.30 -33.73
N PRO A 170 28.34 -21.83 -32.92
CA PRO A 170 29.75 -22.10 -33.20
C PRO A 170 30.15 -23.42 -32.52
N SER A 171 30.34 -24.42 -33.38
CA SER A 171 30.90 -25.72 -33.05
C SER A 171 32.40 -25.61 -32.76
N SER A 172 32.86 -26.29 -31.70
CA SER A 172 34.21 -26.88 -31.49
C SER A 172 35.38 -25.96 -31.03
N PRO A 173 36.50 -26.53 -30.53
CA PRO A 173 36.62 -27.60 -29.53
C PRO A 173 37.71 -27.34 -28.46
N SER A 174 37.63 -28.08 -27.35
CA SER A 174 38.68 -28.54 -26.42
C SER A 174 40.11 -27.96 -26.46
N GLN A 175 40.57 -27.47 -25.30
CA GLN A 175 41.90 -27.77 -24.77
C GLN A 175 41.88 -27.93 -23.23
N PRO A 176 42.49 -28.99 -22.68
CA PRO A 176 42.87 -29.09 -21.27
C PRO A 176 44.35 -28.69 -21.10
N SER A 177 44.66 -27.87 -20.09
CA SER A 177 46.03 -27.72 -19.56
C SER A 177 45.94 -27.09 -18.17
N SER A 178 46.00 -27.89 -17.10
CA SER A 178 47.23 -28.23 -16.35
C SER A 178 47.81 -27.06 -15.54
N ALA A 179 47.59 -27.14 -14.23
CA ALA A 179 48.52 -26.94 -13.11
C ALA A 179 49.38 -25.66 -13.00
N ALA A 180 49.24 -24.96 -11.86
CA ALA A 180 50.32 -24.53 -10.93
C ALA A 180 49.68 -23.71 -9.81
N LEU A 181 49.48 -24.24 -8.59
CA LEU A 181 50.45 -24.31 -7.49
C LEU A 181 51.18 -22.97 -7.22
N GLY A 182 50.81 -22.28 -6.14
CA GLY A 182 51.59 -21.14 -5.62
C GLY A 182 50.88 -20.23 -4.60
N ARG A 183 50.78 -20.67 -3.33
CA ARG A 183 50.96 -19.78 -2.15
C ARG A 183 52.49 -19.61 -1.92
N PRO A 184 53.03 -18.77 -0.99
CA PRO A 184 52.49 -17.69 -0.13
C PRO A 184 53.27 -16.35 -0.33
N ARG A 185 52.86 -15.22 0.25
CA ARG A 185 53.14 -14.74 1.63
C ARG A 185 52.27 -13.53 1.93
#